data_AF-A0A3D1J160-F1
#
_entry.id   AF-A0A3D1J160-F1
#
_cell.length_a   1.000
_cell.length_b   1.000
_cell.length_c   1.000
_cell.angle_alpha   90.00
_cell.angle_beta   90.00
_cell.angle_gamma   90.00
#
_symmetry.space_group_name_H-M   'P 1'
#
loop_
_entity.id
_entity.type
_entity.pdbx_description
1 polymer ?
#
loop_
_entity_poly.entity_id
_entity_poly.type
_entity_poly.pdbx_seq_one_letter_code
_entity_poly.pdbx_strand_id
1 'polypeptide(L)'
;MTTLTAASMFATGSARSMNAADLPHEKVQGPVIYLTGGIGQDEATAMKHEESRYPLALEFVEHAKPKDQYLANVDVTIKDRTGKTALKTISEGPFLFAKLLSGRYTVIA
;
A
#
# COMPACT_ATOMS: atom_id res chain seq x y z
N MET A 1 -30.85 -30.08 45.61
CA MET A 1 -30.11 -28.87 46.04
C MET A 1 -28.74 -29.38 46.48
N THR A 2 -27.59 -29.15 45.85
CA THR A 2 -27.12 -28.05 45.00
C THR A 2 -25.85 -28.56 44.28
N THR A 3 -25.69 -28.31 42.97
CA THR A 3 -24.44 -28.54 42.22
C THR A 3 -23.53 -27.33 42.36
N LEU A 4 -22.20 -27.50 42.32
CA LEU A 4 -21.31 -26.38 41.97
C LEU A 4 -20.05 -26.86 41.22
N THR A 5 -20.02 -26.49 39.95
CA THR A 5 -18.95 -26.62 38.97
C THR A 5 -17.96 -25.47 39.15
N ALA A 6 -16.65 -25.70 39.02
CA ALA A 6 -15.65 -24.64 38.90
C ALA A 6 -14.97 -24.72 37.52
N ALA A 7 -15.09 -23.63 36.75
CA ALA A 7 -14.74 -23.53 35.34
C ALA A 7 -13.30 -23.06 35.13
N SER A 8 -12.58 -23.71 34.23
CA SER A 8 -11.30 -23.22 33.69
C SER A 8 -11.54 -22.06 32.73
N MET A 9 -10.97 -20.89 33.05
CA MET A 9 -10.89 -19.76 32.11
C MET A 9 -9.66 -19.91 31.23
N PHE A 10 -9.85 -20.30 29.97
CA PHE A 10 -8.86 -20.08 28.92
C PHE A 10 -9.14 -18.71 28.29
N ALA A 11 -8.27 -17.74 28.55
CA ALA A 11 -8.25 -16.48 27.82
C ALA A 11 -7.63 -16.73 26.44
N THR A 12 -8.46 -16.94 25.42
CA THR A 12 -8.01 -16.91 24.02
C THR A 12 -7.79 -15.44 23.62
N GLY A 13 -6.53 -15.02 23.57
CA GLY A 13 -6.16 -13.76 22.93
C GLY A 13 -6.41 -13.86 21.43
N SER A 14 -7.31 -13.04 20.90
CA SER A 14 -7.54 -12.93 19.46
C SER A 14 -6.30 -12.34 18.80
N ALA A 15 -5.50 -13.17 18.13
CA ALA A 15 -4.59 -12.69 17.10
C ALA A 15 -5.45 -12.08 16.00
N ARG A 16 -5.47 -10.76 15.89
CA ARG A 16 -6.00 -10.09 14.69
C ARG A 16 -5.08 -10.49 13.54
N SER A 17 -5.52 -11.42 12.70
CA SER A 17 -4.97 -11.58 11.36
C SER A 17 -5.11 -10.23 10.67
N MET A 18 -3.99 -9.54 10.42
CA MET A 18 -3.97 -8.48 9.42
C MET A 18 -4.26 -9.19 8.10
N ASN A 19 -5.51 -9.14 7.66
CA ASN A 19 -5.97 -9.89 6.51
C ASN A 19 -5.38 -9.26 5.24
N ALA A 20 -4.89 -10.12 4.35
CA ALA A 20 -4.60 -9.76 2.95
C ALA A 20 -5.82 -9.23 2.17
N ALA A 21 -7.00 -9.13 2.82
CA ALA A 21 -8.23 -8.60 2.26
C ALA A 21 -8.22 -7.08 2.08
N ASP A 22 -7.38 -6.36 2.83
CA ASP A 22 -7.34 -4.88 2.80
C ASP A 22 -6.23 -4.33 1.89
N LEU A 23 -5.38 -5.18 1.30
CA LEU A 23 -4.34 -4.74 0.37
C LEU A 23 -4.90 -4.64 -1.06
N PRO A 24 -4.64 -3.54 -1.80
CA PRO A 24 -5.04 -3.46 -3.20
C PRO A 24 -4.40 -4.57 -4.03
N HIS A 25 -5.13 -5.05 -5.04
CA HIS A 25 -4.60 -6.03 -5.96
C HIS A 25 -3.43 -5.48 -6.77
N GLU A 26 -2.39 -6.31 -6.95
CA GLU A 26 -1.29 -5.97 -7.85
C GLU A 26 -1.80 -5.90 -9.30
N LYS A 27 -1.37 -4.83 -9.97
CA LYS A 27 -1.56 -4.58 -11.39
C LYS A 27 -0.23 -4.80 -12.13
N VAL A 28 -0.32 -5.12 -13.42
CA VAL A 28 0.85 -5.42 -14.26
C VAL A 28 0.83 -4.52 -15.49
N GLN A 29 1.96 -3.89 -15.80
CA GLN A 29 2.19 -3.16 -17.05
C GLN A 29 3.58 -3.47 -17.59
N GLY A 30 3.64 -4.26 -18.67
CA GLY A 30 4.90 -4.76 -19.20
C GLY A 30 5.66 -5.56 -18.13
N PRO A 31 6.93 -5.22 -17.82
CA PRO A 31 7.68 -5.90 -16.77
C PRO A 31 7.41 -5.36 -15.35
N VAL A 32 6.59 -4.31 -15.20
CA VAL A 32 6.35 -3.64 -13.92
C VAL A 32 5.12 -4.23 -13.25
N ILE A 33 5.30 -4.75 -12.04
CA ILE A 33 4.21 -5.08 -11.11
C ILE A 33 4.05 -3.90 -10.16
N TYR A 34 2.84 -3.38 -10.00
CA TYR A 34 2.60 -2.21 -9.16
C TYR A 34 1.27 -2.34 -8.42
N LEU A 35 1.13 -1.63 -7.31
CA LEU A 35 -0.15 -1.47 -6.61
C LEU A 35 -0.31 -0.02 -6.19
N THR A 36 -1.55 0.44 -6.07
CA THR A 36 -1.88 1.80 -5.66
C THR A 36 -3.19 1.79 -4.89
N GLY A 37 -3.34 2.71 -3.94
CA GLY A 37 -4.48 2.78 -3.03
C GLY A 37 -4.12 3.52 -1.74
N GLY A 38 -4.79 3.17 -0.66
CA GLY A 38 -4.55 3.68 0.69
C GLY A 38 -5.48 4.83 1.08
N ILE A 39 -6.69 4.88 0.52
CA ILE A 39 -7.70 5.87 0.91
C ILE A 39 -8.25 5.53 2.30
N GLY A 40 -8.47 4.24 2.56
CA GLY A 40 -8.93 3.74 3.86
C GLY A 40 -7.79 3.57 4.86
N GLN A 41 -8.06 3.71 6.15
CA GLN A 41 -7.04 3.53 7.20
C GLN A 41 -6.47 2.10 7.24
N ASP A 42 -7.32 1.09 7.07
CA ASP A 42 -6.89 -0.32 7.06
C ASP A 42 -6.05 -0.62 5.82
N GLU A 43 -6.49 -0.16 4.64
CA GLU A 43 -5.76 -0.28 3.37
C GLU A 43 -4.40 0.45 3.43
N ALA A 44 -4.37 1.69 3.94
CA ALA A 44 -3.13 2.44 4.14
C ALA A 44 -2.18 1.72 5.10
N THR A 45 -2.71 1.10 6.16
CA THR A 45 -1.89 0.34 7.12
C THR A 45 -1.34 -0.93 6.48
N ALA A 46 -2.16 -1.66 5.71
CA ALA A 46 -1.74 -2.84 4.96
C ALA A 46 -0.67 -2.49 3.92
N MET A 47 -0.85 -1.41 3.17
CA MET A 47 0.15 -0.91 2.23
C MET A 47 1.46 -0.54 2.95
N LYS A 48 1.42 0.23 4.03
CA LYS A 48 2.63 0.58 4.81
C LYS A 48 3.39 -0.66 5.31
N HIS A 49 2.69 -1.73 5.66
CA HIS A 49 3.33 -3.00 6.04
C HIS A 49 4.05 -3.68 4.86
N GLU A 50 3.50 -3.57 3.66
CA GLU A 50 4.04 -4.18 2.43
C GLU A 50 5.11 -3.33 1.74
N GLU A 51 5.24 -2.05 2.09
CA GLU A 51 6.13 -1.06 1.45
C GLU A 51 7.55 -1.61 1.20
N SER A 52 8.15 -2.26 2.21
CA SER A 52 9.52 -2.81 2.14
C SER A 52 9.74 -3.86 1.04
N ARG A 53 8.67 -4.47 0.50
CA ARG A 53 8.75 -5.47 -0.57
C ARG A 53 8.81 -4.83 -1.97
N TYR A 54 8.68 -3.52 -2.06
CA TYR A 54 8.69 -2.77 -3.32
C TYR A 54 9.95 -1.91 -3.41
N PRO A 55 10.80 -2.10 -4.44
CA PRO A 55 11.97 -1.26 -4.69
C PRO A 55 11.67 0.24 -4.88
N LEU A 56 10.44 0.59 -5.25
CA LEU A 56 9.96 1.97 -5.32
C LEU A 56 8.64 2.09 -4.57
N ALA A 57 8.60 3.02 -3.61
CA ALA A 57 7.39 3.46 -2.95
C ALA A 57 7.23 4.98 -3.09
N LEU A 58 6.04 5.42 -3.48
CA LEU A 58 5.67 6.83 -3.58
C LEU A 58 4.51 7.10 -2.63
N GLU A 59 4.58 8.22 -1.92
CA GLU A 59 3.50 8.77 -1.10
C GLU A 59 3.18 10.18 -1.61
N PHE A 60 1.92 10.42 -1.98
CA PHE A 60 1.43 11.68 -2.53
C PHE A 60 0.70 12.47 -1.45
N VAL A 61 1.28 13.61 -1.10
CA VAL A 61 0.74 14.54 -0.11
C VAL A 61 0.78 15.97 -0.64
N GLU A 62 -0.27 16.74 -0.38
CA GLU A 62 -0.26 18.18 -0.48
C GLU A 62 0.12 18.77 0.89
N HIS A 63 1.19 19.55 0.91
CA HIS A 63 1.64 20.24 2.11
C HIS A 63 0.69 21.39 2.46
N ALA A 64 -0.16 21.15 3.44
CA ALA A 64 -1.12 22.12 3.95
C ALA A 64 -0.93 22.34 5.46
N LYS A 65 -1.43 23.48 5.98
CA LYS A 65 -1.48 23.76 7.41
C LYS A 65 -2.91 23.56 7.92
N PRO A 66 -3.14 22.90 9.06
CA PRO A 66 -2.16 22.42 10.06
C PRO A 66 -1.58 21.01 9.81
N LYS A 67 -2.03 20.30 8.77
CA LYS A 67 -1.59 18.94 8.44
C LYS A 67 -1.56 18.72 6.93
N ASP A 68 -0.67 17.83 6.49
CA ASP A 68 -0.63 17.37 5.11
C ASP A 68 -1.94 16.68 4.71
N GLN A 69 -2.29 16.79 3.43
CA GLN A 69 -3.47 16.20 2.85
C GLN A 69 -3.08 15.10 1.88
N TYR A 70 -3.65 13.91 2.04
CA TYR A 70 -3.41 12.80 1.14
C TYR A 70 -4.08 13.03 -0.22
N LEU A 71 -3.33 12.78 -1.29
CA LEU A 71 -3.78 12.98 -2.65
C LEU A 71 -4.13 11.65 -3.32
N ALA A 72 -5.09 11.69 -4.23
CA ALA A 72 -5.45 10.60 -5.13
C ALA A 72 -5.65 11.17 -6.53
N ASN A 73 -5.83 10.30 -7.52
CA ASN A 73 -5.93 10.67 -8.95
C ASN A 73 -4.70 11.41 -9.48
N VAL A 74 -3.50 11.05 -9.00
CA VAL A 74 -2.24 11.63 -9.46
C VAL A 74 -1.77 10.90 -10.71
N ASP A 75 -1.56 11.62 -11.82
CA ASP A 75 -1.02 11.06 -13.06
C ASP A 75 0.47 10.74 -12.90
N VAL A 76 0.84 9.46 -12.90
CA VAL A 76 2.22 9.02 -12.71
C VAL A 76 2.79 8.44 -13.98
N THR A 77 3.92 8.97 -14.42
CA THR A 77 4.73 8.39 -15.50
C THR A 77 6.14 8.10 -15.01
N ILE A 78 6.56 6.85 -15.15
CA ILE A 78 7.93 6.41 -14.84
C ILE A 78 8.63 6.07 -16.15
N LYS A 79 9.75 6.75 -16.42
CA LYS A 79 10.61 6.53 -17.59
C LYS A 79 11.93 5.91 -17.18
N ASP A 80 12.42 4.95 -17.96
CA ASP A 80 13.76 4.40 -17.79
C ASP A 80 14.85 5.40 -18.26
N ARG A 81 16.11 5.03 -18.06
CA ARG A 81 17.27 5.84 -18.48
C ARG A 81 17.30 6.18 -19.97
N THR A 82 16.67 5.38 -20.83
CA THR A 82 16.58 5.64 -22.28
C THR A 82 15.45 6.59 -22.64
N GLY A 83 14.62 6.97 -21.68
CA GLY A 83 13.43 7.81 -21.88
C GLY A 83 12.18 7.00 -22.25
N LYS A 84 12.25 5.67 -22.31
CA LYS A 84 11.10 4.81 -22.58
C LYS A 84 10.21 4.72 -21.34
N THR A 85 8.89 4.81 -21.55
CA THR A 85 7.91 4.62 -20.48
C THR A 85 7.94 3.18 -19.98
N ALA A 86 8.28 3.00 -18.71
CA ALA A 86 8.21 1.73 -18.00
C ALA A 86 6.83 1.53 -17.34
N LEU A 87 6.27 2.59 -16.75
CA LEU A 87 4.94 2.61 -16.15
C LEU A 87 4.24 3.93 -16.48
N LYS A 88 2.94 3.88 -16.77
CA LYS A 88 2.07 5.05 -16.87
C LYS A 88 0.72 4.68 -16.26
N THR A 89 0.34 5.32 -15.17
CA THR A 89 -0.87 4.99 -14.42
C THR A 89 -1.40 6.21 -13.68
N ILE A 90 -2.57 6.07 -13.07
CA ILE A 90 -3.15 7.06 -12.16
C ILE A 90 -3.11 6.45 -10.77
N SER A 91 -2.58 7.18 -9.78
CA SER A 91 -2.59 6.74 -8.39
C SER A 91 -4.02 6.77 -7.85
N GLU A 92 -4.53 5.62 -7.40
CA GLU A 92 -5.90 5.48 -6.87
C GLU A 92 -6.00 5.94 -5.41
N GLY A 93 -4.88 6.21 -4.76
CA GLY A 93 -4.80 6.77 -3.42
C GLY A 93 -3.43 7.43 -3.18
N PRO A 94 -3.09 7.75 -1.92
CA PRO A 94 -1.83 8.39 -1.61
C PRO A 94 -0.61 7.51 -1.86
N PHE A 95 -0.76 6.20 -1.93
CA PHE A 95 0.37 5.30 -2.13
C PHE A 95 0.39 4.72 -3.55
N LEU A 96 1.58 4.67 -4.13
CA LEU A 96 1.88 3.88 -5.33
C LEU A 96 3.21 3.16 -5.14
N PHE A 97 3.18 1.84 -5.17
CA PHE A 97 4.37 1.00 -5.04
C PHE A 97 4.61 0.23 -6.33
N ALA A 98 5.87 0.12 -6.73
CA ALA A 98 6.25 -0.52 -7.98
C ALA A 98 7.49 -1.41 -7.84
N LYS A 99 7.39 -2.62 -8.38
CA LYS A 99 8.51 -3.54 -8.62
C LYS A 99 9.12 -3.20 -9.96
N LEU A 100 10.13 -2.34 -9.92
CA LEU A 100 10.96 -2.00 -11.06
C LEU A 100 12.21 -2.89 -11.09
N LEU A 101 12.69 -3.21 -12.30
CA LEU A 101 14.00 -3.80 -12.46
C LEU A 101 15.08 -2.82 -11.94
N SER A 102 16.22 -3.35 -11.51
CA SER A 102 17.34 -2.50 -11.07
C SER A 102 17.78 -1.57 -12.19
N GLY A 103 17.82 -0.27 -11.90
CA GLY A 103 18.17 0.74 -12.90
C GLY A 103 17.95 2.16 -12.41
N ARG A 104 18.13 3.11 -13.33
CA ARG A 104 17.80 4.53 -13.12
C ARG A 104 16.51 4.86 -13.83
N TYR A 105 15.63 5.57 -13.12
CA TYR A 105 14.33 5.97 -13.60
C TYR A 105 14.08 7.44 -13.28
N THR A 106 13.23 8.07 -14.08
CA THR A 106 12.65 9.38 -13.82
C THR A 106 11.17 9.20 -13.51
N VAL A 107 10.73 9.74 -12.37
CA VAL A 107 9.32 9.78 -11.98
C VAL A 107 8.76 11.18 -12.27
N ILE A 108 7.60 11.23 -12.89
CA ILE A 108 6.84 12.45 -13.19
C ILE A 108 5.46 12.23 -12.57
N ALA A 109 5.05 13.13 -11.68
CA ALA A 109 3.78 13.10 -10.93
C ALA A 109 3.30 14.54 -10.67
#